data_AF-D2QNL4-F1
#
_entry.id   AF-D2QNL4-F1
#
_cell.length_a   1.000
_cell.length_b   1.000
_cell.length_c   1.000
_cell.angle_alpha   90.00
_cell.angle_beta   90.00
_cell.angle_gamma   90.00
#
_symmetry.space_group_name_H-M   'P 1'
#
loop_
_entity.id
_entity.type
_entity.pdbx_description
1 polymer ?
#
loop_
_entity_poly.entity_id
_entity_poly.type
_entity_poly.pdbx_seq_one_letter_code
_entity_poly.pdbx_strand_id
1 'polypeptide(L)'
;MNTLLSTPRVTRPALASLLHWQEPLATRLRFRHALPGMVANRLLNVELGLYLLAELVPLAPPQVLPDLLTGHGAVYRNRPIWSPRQHRALSQARILLAPYMDRTAWYNALAKYATLPSELKAYNSQGTLRTDVSGYLLRERLGMFAKAVA
;
A
#
# COMPACT_ATOMS: atom_id res chain seq x y z
N MET A 1 -12.37 45.82 11.37
CA MET A 1 -11.06 45.17 11.54
C MET A 1 -11.30 43.67 11.62
N ASN A 2 -11.14 42.95 10.50
CA ASN A 2 -11.50 41.54 10.40
C ASN A 2 -10.27 40.68 10.69
N THR A 3 -10.28 39.97 11.80
CA THR A 3 -9.23 39.03 12.21
C THR A 3 -9.40 37.70 11.45
N LEU A 4 -8.51 37.45 10.49
CA LEU A 4 -8.41 36.18 9.79
C LEU A 4 -7.86 35.12 10.76
N LEU A 5 -8.72 34.18 11.16
CA LEU A 5 -8.35 32.95 11.84
C LEU A 5 -7.52 32.08 10.88
N SER A 6 -6.20 32.26 10.92
CA SER A 6 -5.23 31.37 10.29
C SER A 6 -5.24 30.05 11.06
N THR A 7 -5.96 29.05 10.54
CA THR A 7 -5.91 27.68 11.02
C THR A 7 -4.48 27.13 10.84
N PRO A 8 -3.78 26.72 11.90
CA PRO A 8 -2.49 26.06 11.75
C PRO A 8 -2.69 24.74 11.00
N ARG A 9 -1.95 24.55 9.90
CA ARG A 9 -1.81 23.24 9.26
C ARG A 9 -1.21 22.27 10.26
N VAL A 10 -2.04 21.39 10.82
CA VAL A 10 -1.59 20.22 11.57
C VAL A 10 -0.86 19.30 10.57
N THR A 11 0.43 19.53 10.39
CA THR A 11 1.35 18.58 9.77
C THR A 11 1.44 17.38 10.71
N ARG A 12 0.62 16.34 10.47
CA ARG A 12 0.59 15.08 11.23
C ARG A 12 1.99 14.42 11.23
N PRO A 13 2.80 14.54 12.31
CA PRO A 13 4.15 13.98 12.34
C PRO A 13 4.10 12.45 12.48
N ALA A 14 3.02 11.92 13.07
CA ALA A 14 2.81 10.49 13.27
C ALA A 14 2.66 9.70 11.96
N LEU A 15 2.06 10.29 10.91
CA LEU A 15 1.99 9.64 9.60
C LEU A 15 3.35 9.61 8.91
N ALA A 16 4.20 10.62 9.13
CA ALA A 16 5.55 10.62 8.59
C ALA A 16 6.38 9.50 9.22
N SER A 17 6.33 9.31 10.55
CA SER A 17 7.05 8.21 11.24
C SER A 17 6.58 6.83 10.76
N LEU A 18 5.28 6.66 10.51
CA LEU A 18 4.68 5.43 9.97
C LEU A 18 5.10 5.12 8.52
N LEU A 19 5.62 6.10 7.77
CA LEU A 19 6.04 5.93 6.38
C LEU A 19 7.57 5.89 6.21
N HIS A 20 8.36 5.95 7.29
CA HIS A 20 9.84 5.86 7.19
C HIS A 20 10.32 4.55 6.56
N TRP A 21 9.54 3.47 6.66
CA TRP A 21 9.88 2.20 6.00
C TRP A 21 9.96 2.32 4.47
N GLN A 22 9.36 3.36 3.88
CA GLN A 22 9.34 3.61 2.44
C GLN A 22 10.57 4.37 1.94
N GLU A 23 11.26 5.13 2.80
CA GLU A 23 12.31 6.06 2.38
C GLU A 23 13.45 5.46 1.53
N PRO A 24 14.03 4.28 1.85
CA PRO A 24 15.14 3.76 1.04
C PRO A 24 14.71 3.39 -0.38
N LEU A 25 13.51 2.84 -0.57
CA LEU A 25 12.99 2.50 -1.90
C LEU A 25 12.38 3.69 -2.61
N ALA A 26 11.64 4.55 -1.92
CA ALA A 26 11.08 5.76 -2.48
C ALA A 26 12.20 6.64 -3.04
N THR A 27 13.31 6.77 -2.31
CA THR A 27 14.49 7.50 -2.77
C THR A 27 15.12 6.86 -4.01
N ARG A 28 15.29 5.53 -4.03
CA ARG A 28 15.82 4.84 -5.21
C ARG A 28 14.89 4.93 -6.42
N LEU A 29 13.58 4.81 -6.24
CA LEU A 29 12.58 4.97 -7.31
C LEU A 29 12.57 6.40 -7.85
N ARG A 30 12.72 7.40 -6.97
CA ARG A 30 12.87 8.80 -7.35
C ARG A 30 14.10 9.02 -8.22
N PHE A 31 15.27 8.54 -7.79
CA PHE A 31 16.51 8.72 -8.54
C PHE A 31 16.54 7.94 -9.86
N ARG A 32 16.00 6.71 -9.86
CA ARG A 32 16.04 5.84 -11.04
C ARG A 32 15.05 6.25 -12.13
N HIS A 33 13.91 6.85 -11.77
CA HIS A 33 12.81 7.10 -12.70
C HIS A 33 12.29 8.55 -12.68
N ALA A 34 13.02 9.49 -12.05
CA ALA A 34 12.65 10.91 -11.93
C ALA A 34 11.22 11.15 -11.41
N LEU A 35 10.70 10.23 -10.59
CA LEU A 35 9.32 10.30 -10.10
C LEU A 35 9.18 11.36 -9.01
N PRO A 36 8.08 12.14 -8.98
CA PRO A 36 7.76 12.99 -7.84
C PRO A 36 7.64 12.15 -6.56
N GLY A 37 8.23 12.59 -5.44
CA GLY A 37 8.31 11.79 -4.21
C GLY A 37 6.96 11.30 -3.68
N MET A 38 5.89 12.07 -3.86
CA MET A 38 4.53 11.64 -3.49
C MET A 38 3.98 10.49 -4.34
N VAL A 39 4.44 10.33 -5.59
CA VAL A 39 4.00 9.25 -6.49
C VAL A 39 4.68 7.93 -6.09
N ALA A 40 5.97 7.96 -5.76
CA ALA A 40 6.71 6.78 -5.30
C ALA A 40 6.11 6.19 -4.01
N ASN A 41 5.79 7.03 -3.02
CA ASN A 41 5.19 6.57 -1.77
C ASN A 41 3.78 5.99 -1.99
N ARG A 42 2.96 6.63 -2.83
CA ARG A 42 1.63 6.10 -3.19
C ARG A 42 1.71 4.77 -3.91
N LEU A 43 2.70 4.60 -4.80
CA LEU A 43 2.95 3.35 -5.50
C LEU A 43 3.31 2.24 -4.50
N LEU A 44 4.25 2.49 -3.58
CA LEU A 44 4.64 1.54 -2.54
C LEU A 44 3.49 1.17 -1.60
N ASN A 45 2.61 2.13 -1.28
CA ASN A 45 1.40 1.85 -0.50
C ASN A 45 0.42 0.91 -1.24
N VAL A 46 0.23 1.13 -2.55
CA VAL A 46 -0.61 0.25 -3.37
C VAL A 46 -0.01 -1.16 -3.41
N GLU A 47 1.30 -1.28 -3.62
CA GLU A 47 1.98 -2.58 -3.63
C GLU A 47 1.95 -3.29 -2.28
N LEU A 48 2.06 -2.56 -1.17
CA LEU A 48 1.86 -3.12 0.17
C LEU A 48 0.45 -3.69 0.33
N GLY A 49 -0.56 -2.98 -0.18
CA GLY A 49 -1.93 -3.47 -0.18
C GLY A 49 -2.12 -4.75 -0.99
N LEU A 50 -1.54 -4.80 -2.19
CA LEU A 50 -1.57 -6.00 -3.04
C LEU A 50 -0.81 -7.18 -2.41
N TYR A 51 0.34 -6.90 -1.77
CA TYR A 51 1.09 -7.89 -1.00
C TYR A 51 0.24 -8.48 0.13
N LEU A 52 -0.46 -7.64 0.90
CA LEU A 52 -1.34 -8.08 1.98
C LEU A 52 -2.47 -8.97 1.46
N LEU A 53 -3.07 -8.61 0.32
CA LEU A 53 -4.10 -9.44 -0.32
C LEU A 53 -3.54 -10.80 -0.73
N ALA A 54 -2.35 -10.83 -1.34
CA ALA A 54 -1.70 -12.08 -1.70
C ALA A 54 -1.40 -12.96 -0.47
N GLU A 55 -1.05 -12.38 0.68
CA GLU A 55 -0.75 -13.11 1.92
C GLU A 55 -2.00 -13.59 2.68
N LEU A 56 -3.10 -12.82 2.65
CA LEU A 56 -4.32 -13.11 3.42
C LEU A 56 -5.39 -13.84 2.61
N VAL A 57 -5.59 -13.44 1.35
CA VAL A 57 -6.64 -13.97 0.47
C VAL A 57 -6.13 -13.99 -0.98
N PRO A 58 -5.28 -14.96 -1.36
CA PRO A 58 -4.57 -14.98 -2.65
C PRO A 58 -5.49 -15.08 -3.88
N LEU A 59 -6.73 -15.54 -3.71
CA LEU A 59 -7.72 -15.67 -4.78
C LEU A 59 -8.62 -14.42 -4.93
N ALA A 60 -8.47 -13.42 -4.06
CA ALA A 60 -9.34 -12.26 -4.06
C ALA A 60 -8.85 -11.18 -5.04
N PRO A 61 -9.77 -10.48 -5.74
CA PRO A 61 -9.39 -9.41 -6.64
C PRO A 61 -8.80 -8.21 -5.87
N PRO A 62 -7.93 -7.39 -6.48
CA PRO A 62 -7.28 -6.26 -5.81
C PRO A 62 -8.27 -5.22 -5.26
N GLN A 63 -9.49 -5.22 -5.76
CA GLN A 63 -10.56 -4.28 -5.43
C GLN A 63 -11.15 -4.47 -4.03
N VAL A 64 -10.98 -5.65 -3.43
CA VAL A 64 -11.58 -5.99 -2.12
C VAL A 64 -10.72 -5.60 -0.92
N LEU A 65 -9.56 -4.98 -1.14
CA LEU A 65 -8.69 -4.52 -0.06
C LEU A 65 -9.40 -3.61 0.97
N PRO A 66 -10.21 -2.61 0.57
CA PRO A 66 -10.88 -1.75 1.54
C PRO A 66 -11.85 -2.53 2.42
N ASP A 67 -12.51 -3.55 1.88
CA ASP A 67 -13.42 -4.42 2.61
C ASP A 67 -12.65 -5.25 3.66
N LEU A 68 -11.50 -5.78 3.26
CA LEU A 68 -10.59 -6.50 4.15
C LEU A 68 -10.08 -5.59 5.29
N LEU A 69 -9.65 -4.36 4.96
CA LEU A 69 -9.15 -3.39 5.94
C LEU A 69 -10.24 -2.91 6.89
N THR A 70 -11.45 -2.66 6.38
CA THR A 70 -12.59 -2.26 7.22
C THR A 70 -13.17 -3.42 8.04
N GLY A 71 -12.77 -4.67 7.74
CA GLY A 71 -13.33 -5.86 8.40
C GLY A 71 -14.76 -6.18 7.94
N HIS A 72 -15.15 -5.69 6.77
CA HIS A 72 -16.46 -5.87 6.19
C HIS A 72 -16.37 -6.70 4.88
N GLY A 73 -17.53 -7.11 4.35
CA GLY A 73 -17.61 -7.79 3.06
C GLY A 73 -17.42 -9.32 3.10
N ALA A 74 -17.76 -9.95 1.97
CA ALA A 74 -17.74 -11.40 1.80
C ALA A 74 -16.33 -11.98 1.97
N VAL A 75 -15.30 -11.21 1.62
CA VAL A 75 -13.89 -11.63 1.72
C VAL A 75 -13.44 -11.77 3.17
N TYR A 76 -13.87 -10.87 4.06
CA TYR A 76 -13.55 -10.97 5.48
C TYR A 76 -14.37 -12.06 6.19
N ARG A 77 -15.58 -12.35 5.71
CA ARG A 77 -16.48 -13.39 6.25
C ARG A 77 -16.09 -14.80 5.80
N ASN A 78 -15.72 -14.95 4.53
CA ASN A 78 -15.27 -16.22 3.95
C ASN A 78 -13.76 -16.41 4.10
N ARG A 79 -13.15 -15.76 5.10
CA ARG A 79 -11.70 -15.81 5.28
C ARG A 79 -11.27 -17.22 5.73
N PRO A 80 -10.12 -17.71 5.27
CA PRO A 80 -9.50 -18.88 5.86
C PRO A 80 -9.09 -18.59 7.31
N ILE A 81 -8.85 -19.63 8.09
CA ILE A 81 -8.34 -19.49 9.47
C ILE A 81 -6.95 -18.86 9.41
N TRP A 82 -6.85 -17.58 9.78
CA TRP A 82 -5.59 -16.85 9.77
C TRP A 82 -4.75 -17.14 11.00
N SER A 83 -3.44 -17.22 10.81
CA SER A 83 -2.46 -17.29 11.89
C SER A 83 -2.44 -15.99 12.73
N PRO A 84 -1.93 -16.02 13.98
CA PRO A 84 -1.73 -14.81 14.77
C PRO A 84 -0.85 -13.77 14.07
N ARG A 85 0.13 -14.22 13.27
CA ARG A 85 0.99 -13.35 12.45
C ARG A 85 0.18 -12.59 11.40
N GLN A 86 -0.72 -13.26 10.70
CA GLN A 86 -1.60 -12.66 9.70
C GLN A 86 -2.58 -11.64 10.32
N HIS A 87 -3.08 -11.90 11.53
CA HIS A 87 -3.91 -10.94 12.26
C HIS A 87 -3.14 -9.67 12.68
N ARG A 88 -1.87 -9.82 13.08
CA ARG A 88 -0.98 -8.68 13.37
C ARG A 88 -0.69 -7.89 12.09
N ALA A 89 -0.38 -8.59 11.00
CA ALA A 89 -0.14 -7.96 9.70
C ALA A 89 -1.34 -7.15 9.20
N LEU A 90 -2.56 -7.69 9.34
CA LEU A 90 -3.79 -6.97 9.04
C LEU A 90 -3.95 -5.72 9.93
N SER A 91 -3.74 -5.86 11.24
CA SER A 91 -3.86 -4.74 12.19
C SER A 91 -2.87 -3.61 11.88
N GLN A 92 -1.63 -3.97 11.54
CA GLN A 92 -0.60 -3.01 11.17
C GLN A 92 -0.90 -2.36 9.81
N ALA A 93 -1.35 -3.15 8.84
CA ALA A 93 -1.75 -2.65 7.53
C ALA A 93 -2.95 -1.69 7.59
N ARG A 94 -3.89 -1.89 8.53
CA ARG A 94 -4.99 -0.92 8.78
C ARG A 94 -4.46 0.46 9.17
N ILE A 95 -3.37 0.53 9.93
CA ILE A 95 -2.74 1.79 10.34
C ILE A 95 -2.00 2.41 9.16
N LEU A 96 -1.18 1.62 8.46
CA LEU A 96 -0.35 2.08 7.33
C LEU A 96 -1.19 2.50 6.11
N LEU A 97 -2.24 1.75 5.82
CA LEU A 97 -3.15 1.93 4.69
C LEU A 97 -4.47 2.58 5.10
N ALA A 98 -4.51 3.28 6.23
CA ALA A 98 -5.70 3.99 6.71
C ALA A 98 -6.38 4.86 5.62
N PRO A 99 -5.66 5.58 4.74
CA PRO A 99 -6.28 6.35 3.66
C PRO A 99 -7.00 5.49 2.60
N TYR A 100 -6.64 4.21 2.48
CA TYR A 100 -7.19 3.27 1.50
C TYR A 100 -8.32 2.40 2.07
N MET A 101 -8.75 2.66 3.31
CA MET A 101 -10.01 2.12 3.84
C MET A 101 -11.21 2.71 3.09
N ASP A 102 -11.07 3.91 2.52
CA ASP A 102 -12.03 4.46 1.58
C ASP A 102 -11.88 3.75 0.23
N ARG A 103 -12.96 3.07 -0.19
CA ARG A 103 -13.04 2.40 -1.49
C ARG A 103 -12.68 3.33 -2.64
N THR A 104 -13.18 4.57 -2.64
CA THR A 104 -12.95 5.51 -3.74
C THR A 104 -11.47 5.89 -3.86
N ALA A 105 -10.81 6.12 -2.73
CA ALA A 105 -9.38 6.41 -2.67
C ALA A 105 -8.55 5.22 -3.19
N TRP A 106 -8.93 3.99 -2.82
CA TRP A 106 -8.28 2.78 -3.29
C TRP A 106 -8.48 2.54 -4.79
N TYR A 107 -9.70 2.64 -5.31
CA TYR A 107 -9.97 2.49 -6.74
C TYR A 107 -9.21 3.53 -7.57
N ASN A 108 -9.19 4.79 -7.13
CA ASN A 108 -8.42 5.84 -7.79
C ASN A 108 -6.91 5.56 -7.77
N ALA A 109 -6.40 4.98 -6.68
CA ALA A 109 -5.01 4.58 -6.56
C ALA A 109 -4.66 3.38 -7.45
N LEU A 110 -5.54 2.38 -7.54
CA LEU A 110 -5.41 1.26 -8.47
C LEU A 110 -5.45 1.70 -9.93
N ALA A 111 -6.37 2.60 -10.29
CA ALA A 111 -6.45 3.16 -11.64
C ALA A 111 -5.16 3.89 -12.02
N LYS A 112 -4.63 4.72 -11.11
CA LYS A 112 -3.33 5.38 -11.30
C LYS A 112 -2.17 4.40 -11.34
N TYR A 113 -2.22 3.32 -10.58
CA TYR A 113 -1.21 2.26 -10.62
C TYR A 113 -1.25 1.53 -11.97
N ALA A 114 -2.42 1.27 -12.51
CA ALA A 114 -2.57 0.59 -13.80
C ALA A 114 -1.95 1.40 -14.95
N THR A 115 -2.05 2.73 -14.94
CA THR A 115 -1.50 3.61 -15.98
C THR A 115 0.02 3.79 -15.91
N LEU A 116 0.68 3.39 -14.82
CA LEU A 116 2.13 3.50 -14.71
C LEU A 116 2.87 2.54 -15.66
N PRO A 117 4.06 2.92 -16.15
CA PRO A 117 4.95 2.03 -16.88
C PRO A 117 5.17 0.72 -16.15
N SER A 118 5.21 -0.37 -16.92
CA SER A 118 5.38 -1.71 -16.38
C SER A 118 6.66 -1.79 -15.54
N GLU A 119 7.79 -1.25 -15.98
CA GLU A 119 9.08 -1.26 -15.25
C GLU A 119 9.01 -0.79 -13.78
N LEU A 120 8.04 0.05 -13.41
CA LEU A 120 7.87 0.55 -12.04
C LEU A 120 7.09 -0.40 -11.12
N LYS A 121 6.27 -1.27 -11.71
CA LYS A 121 5.23 -2.07 -11.03
C LYS A 121 5.76 -3.45 -10.66
N ALA A 122 5.67 -3.82 -9.38
CA ALA A 122 5.93 -5.20 -8.94
C ALA A 122 4.74 -6.13 -9.16
N TYR A 123 3.52 -5.59 -9.18
CA TYR A 123 2.28 -6.32 -9.38
C TYR A 123 1.62 -5.91 -10.69
N ASN A 124 0.86 -6.82 -11.30
CA ASN A 124 0.01 -6.49 -12.44
C ASN A 124 -1.33 -5.88 -11.96
N SER A 125 -2.17 -5.47 -12.92
CA SER A 125 -3.51 -4.93 -12.63
C SER A 125 -4.47 -5.95 -12.00
N GLN A 126 -4.15 -7.24 -12.08
CA GLN A 126 -4.90 -8.33 -11.46
C GLN A 126 -4.45 -8.63 -10.02
N GLY A 127 -3.42 -7.93 -9.52
CA GLY A 127 -2.87 -8.15 -8.18
C GLY A 127 -1.92 -9.33 -8.08
N THR A 128 -1.47 -9.91 -9.21
CA THR A 128 -0.46 -10.96 -9.22
C THR A 128 0.93 -10.41 -9.41
N LEU A 129 1.92 -11.11 -8.85
CA LEU A 129 3.32 -10.74 -8.91
C LEU A 129 3.82 -10.85 -10.36
N ARG A 130 4.56 -9.85 -10.81
CA ARG A 130 5.14 -9.85 -12.15
C ARG A 130 6.43 -10.67 -12.20
N THR A 131 6.52 -11.58 -13.16
CA THR A 131 7.66 -12.49 -13.36
C THR A 131 8.78 -11.86 -14.17
N ASP A 132 8.53 -10.75 -14.85
CA ASP A 132 9.49 -10.03 -15.68
C ASP A 132 10.31 -8.98 -14.90
N VAL A 133 10.01 -8.80 -13.61
CA VAL A 133 10.80 -7.95 -12.71
C VAL A 133 11.99 -8.76 -12.18
N SER A 134 13.18 -8.13 -12.13
CA SER A 134 14.37 -8.75 -11.54
C SER A 134 14.07 -9.32 -10.15
N GLY A 135 14.31 -10.63 -9.98
CA GLY A 135 14.00 -11.34 -8.74
C GLY A 135 14.71 -10.77 -7.51
N TYR A 136 15.85 -10.10 -7.69
CA TYR A 136 16.54 -9.38 -6.63
C TYR A 136 15.71 -8.19 -6.12
N LEU A 137 15.26 -7.31 -7.02
CA LEU A 137 14.44 -6.14 -6.67
C LEU A 137 13.11 -6.56 -6.05
N LEU A 138 12.55 -7.67 -6.54
CA LEU A 138 11.31 -8.22 -6.03
C LEU A 138 11.45 -8.73 -4.59
N ARG A 139 12.50 -9.52 -4.30
CA ARG A 139 12.80 -9.99 -2.94
C ARG A 139 13.05 -8.83 -1.99
N GLU A 140 13.74 -7.78 -2.46
CA GLU A 140 13.98 -6.57 -1.68
C GLU A 140 12.66 -5.90 -1.27
N ARG A 141 11.75 -5.70 -2.24
CA ARG A 141 10.42 -5.11 -2.01
C ARG A 141 9.58 -5.96 -1.05
N LEU A 142 9.49 -7.27 -1.30
CA LEU A 142 8.73 -8.19 -0.44
C LEU A 142 9.27 -8.22 0.99
N GLY A 143 10.60 -8.23 1.15
CA GLY A 143 11.23 -8.17 2.47
C GLY A 143 10.91 -6.88 3.23
N MET A 144 10.80 -5.76 2.52
CA MET A 144 10.35 -4.49 3.12
C MET A 144 8.87 -4.50 3.49
N PHE A 145 8.00 -5.02 2.62
CA PHE A 145 6.57 -5.13 2.94
C PHE A 145 6.34 -6.04 4.15
N ALA A 146 7.03 -7.18 4.20
CA ALA A 146 6.98 -8.08 5.35
C ALA A 146 7.45 -7.40 6.64
N LYS A 147 8.51 -6.57 6.59
CA LYS A 147 8.97 -5.77 7.75
C LYS A 147 7.98 -4.67 8.15
N ALA A 148 7.27 -4.09 7.19
CA ALA A 148 6.30 -3.02 7.47
C ALA A 148 5.06 -3.56 8.21
N VAL A 149 4.70 -4.82 7.99
CA VAL A 149 3.52 -5.48 8.61
C VAL A 149 3.86 -6.48 9.72
N ALA A 150 5.13 -6.71 10.01
CA ALA A 150 5.59 -7.59 11.10
C ALA A 150 5.42 -6.93 12.47
#